data_AF-A0A5N7WQT7-F1
#
_entry.id   AF-A0A5N7WQT7-F1
#
_cell.length_a   1.000
_cell.length_b   1.000
_cell.length_c   1.000
_cell.angle_alpha   90.00
_cell.angle_beta   90.00
_cell.angle_gamma   90.00
#
_symmetry.space_group_name_H-M   'P 1'
#
loop_
_entity.id
_entity.type
_entity.pdbx_description
1 polymer ?
#
loop_
_entity_poly.entity_id
_entity_poly.type
_entity_poly.pdbx_seq_one_letter_code
_entity_poly.pdbx_strand_id
1 'polypeptide(L)'
;RTDFILSAEIMAIALGTVATKPIWEQAAVLIAVALGITVFVYGLVAGIVRMDDVGGWLMRRSSSVARTMGRCLIAFTPWLMRGLSIVGTAAMFLVGGSLLVHGITPVEHWIQQVIAPMGGVAAALGPLLVHVVVGAAIGSAVVLCVALWHRLCRPAGVAH
;
A
#
# COMPACT_ATOMS: atom_id res chain seq x y z
N ARG A 1 -14.25 3.26 -3.31
CA ARG A 1 -14.46 2.10 -2.41
C ARG A 1 -13.24 1.16 -2.46
N THR A 2 -12.03 1.68 -2.27
CA THR A 2 -10.78 0.90 -2.22
C THR A 2 -10.42 0.50 -0.79
N ASP A 3 -10.88 1.28 0.19
CA ASP A 3 -10.53 1.14 1.60
C ASP A 3 -11.10 -0.13 2.25
N PHE A 4 -12.23 -0.63 1.75
CA PHE A 4 -12.83 -1.89 2.23
C PHE A 4 -12.05 -3.13 1.79
N ILE A 5 -11.52 -3.12 0.56
CA ILE A 5 -10.75 -4.25 0.03
C ILE A 5 -9.41 -4.31 0.77
N LEU A 6 -8.74 -3.16 0.90
CA LEU A 6 -7.46 -3.09 1.58
C LEU A 6 -7.56 -3.39 3.08
N SER A 7 -8.61 -2.96 3.76
CA SER A 7 -8.81 -3.29 5.18
C SER A 7 -9.16 -4.76 5.41
N ALA A 8 -9.98 -5.36 4.54
CA ALA A 8 -10.28 -6.80 4.60
C ALA A 8 -9.03 -7.66 4.37
N GLU A 9 -8.14 -7.19 3.51
CA GLU A 9 -6.92 -7.89 3.15
C GLU A 9 -5.89 -7.92 4.27
N ILE A 10 -5.63 -6.77 4.89
CA ILE A 10 -4.78 -6.69 6.09
C ILE A 10 -5.34 -7.60 7.20
N MET A 11 -6.68 -7.63 7.34
CA MET A 11 -7.34 -8.50 8.30
C MET A 11 -7.17 -9.99 7.97
N ALA A 12 -7.23 -10.36 6.68
CA ALA A 12 -7.00 -11.74 6.23
C ALA A 12 -5.55 -12.18 6.48
N ILE A 13 -4.56 -11.31 6.25
CA ILE A 13 -3.16 -11.59 6.56
C ILE A 13 -2.99 -11.76 8.08
N ALA A 14 -3.50 -10.81 8.87
CA ALA A 14 -3.42 -10.88 10.33
C ALA A 14 -4.07 -12.17 10.84
N LEU A 15 -5.28 -12.50 10.38
CA LEU A 15 -5.98 -13.72 10.75
C LEU A 15 -5.21 -14.98 10.34
N GLY A 16 -4.60 -15.00 9.15
CA GLY A 16 -3.76 -16.09 8.68
C GLY A 16 -2.58 -16.38 9.61
N THR A 17 -1.93 -15.35 10.17
CA THR A 17 -0.80 -15.53 11.10
C THR A 17 -1.18 -16.12 12.46
N VAL A 18 -2.43 -15.94 12.89
CA VAL A 18 -2.95 -16.42 14.19
C VAL A 18 -4.04 -17.47 14.04
N ALA A 19 -4.24 -18.02 12.84
CA ALA A 19 -5.34 -18.92 12.51
C ALA A 19 -5.36 -20.20 13.38
N THR A 20 -4.20 -20.62 13.89
CA THR A 20 -4.04 -21.80 14.76
C THR A 20 -4.25 -21.53 16.24
N LYS A 21 -4.48 -20.27 16.64
CA LYS A 21 -4.66 -19.84 18.03
C LYS A 21 -6.13 -19.90 18.47
N PRO A 22 -6.43 -19.94 19.78
CA PRO A 22 -7.80 -19.81 20.28
C PRO A 22 -8.48 -18.52 19.80
N ILE A 23 -9.80 -18.55 19.63
CA ILE A 23 -10.57 -17.42 19.07
C ILE A 23 -10.39 -16.10 19.84
N TRP A 24 -10.15 -16.18 21.16
CA TRP A 24 -9.92 -15.01 22.00
C TRP A 24 -8.59 -14.32 21.71
N GLU A 25 -7.54 -15.10 21.44
CA GLU A 25 -6.23 -14.57 21.02
C GLU A 25 -6.33 -13.94 19.62
N GLN A 26 -7.02 -14.61 18.69
CA GLN A 26 -7.25 -14.07 17.35
C GLN A 26 -7.97 -12.72 17.43
N ALA A 27 -9.08 -12.64 18.15
CA ALA A 27 -9.85 -11.41 18.32
C ALA A 27 -9.00 -10.28 18.92
N ALA A 28 -8.21 -10.56 19.96
CA ALA A 28 -7.33 -9.58 20.59
C ALA A 28 -6.29 -9.02 19.60
N VAL A 29 -5.65 -9.90 18.82
CA VAL A 29 -4.67 -9.49 17.80
C VAL A 29 -5.33 -8.66 16.70
N LEU A 30 -6.46 -9.11 16.16
CA LEU A 30 -7.16 -8.38 15.10
C LEU A 30 -7.60 -6.98 15.55
N ILE A 31 -8.12 -6.83 16.78
CA ILE A 31 -8.47 -5.53 17.36
C ILE A 31 -7.23 -4.65 17.51
N ALA A 32 -6.14 -5.20 18.04
CA ALA A 32 -4.89 -4.47 18.21
C ALA A 32 -4.31 -3.96 16.88
N VAL A 33 -4.32 -4.81 15.84
CA VAL A 33 -3.87 -4.44 14.49
C VAL A 33 -4.79 -3.39 13.88
N ALA A 34 -6.11 -3.55 13.98
CA ALA A 34 -7.07 -2.60 13.45
C ALA A 34 -6.88 -1.20 14.05
N LEU A 35 -6.76 -1.12 15.39
CA LEU A 35 -6.51 0.14 16.08
C LEU A 35 -5.13 0.70 15.77
N GLY A 36 -4.10 -0.14 15.78
CA GLY A 36 -2.72 0.26 15.51
C GLY A 36 -2.56 0.89 14.14
N ILE A 37 -3.12 0.27 13.09
CA ILE A 37 -3.07 0.80 11.73
C ILE A 37 -3.91 2.06 11.59
N THR A 38 -5.08 2.12 12.25
CA THR A 38 -5.91 3.33 12.26
C THR A 38 -5.12 4.52 12.83
N VAL A 39 -4.56 4.36 14.03
CA VAL A 39 -3.77 5.42 14.67
C VAL A 39 -2.54 5.76 13.83
N PHE A 40 -1.85 4.76 13.28
CA PHE A 40 -0.66 4.95 12.47
C PHE A 40 -0.96 5.76 11.18
N VAL A 41 -1.94 5.35 10.38
CA VAL A 41 -2.24 6.00 9.10
C VAL A 41 -2.77 7.42 9.32
N TYR A 42 -3.74 7.58 10.21
CA TYR A 42 -4.28 8.92 10.50
C TYR A 42 -3.24 9.82 11.18
N GLY A 43 -2.41 9.27 12.06
CA GLY A 43 -1.31 9.98 12.70
C GLY A 43 -0.24 10.44 11.71
N LEU A 44 0.14 9.55 10.78
CA LEU A 44 1.10 9.88 9.72
C LEU A 44 0.55 11.01 8.84
N VAL A 45 -0.68 10.88 8.33
CA VAL A 45 -1.30 11.92 7.49
C VAL A 45 -1.45 13.23 8.25
N ALA A 46 -1.91 13.20 9.51
CA ALA A 46 -2.02 14.39 10.35
C ALA A 46 -0.65 15.05 10.58
N GLY A 47 0.41 14.25 10.76
CA GLY A 47 1.79 14.76 10.87
C GLY A 47 2.22 15.54 9.63
N ILE A 48 1.90 15.02 8.45
CA ILE A 48 2.24 15.68 7.17
C ILE A 48 1.48 16.98 6.99
N VAL A 49 0.17 16.98 7.26
CA VAL A 49 -0.65 18.20 7.21
C VAL A 49 -0.13 19.23 8.21
N ARG A 50 0.24 18.79 9.41
CA ARG A 50 0.80 19.67 10.45
C ARG A 50 2.14 20.28 10.05
N MET A 51 2.98 19.56 9.32
CA MET A 51 4.23 20.12 8.77
C MET A 51 3.96 21.29 7.83
N ASP A 52 2.92 21.20 6.99
CA ASP A 52 2.54 22.27 6.07
C ASP A 52 2.06 23.53 6.82
N ASP A 53 1.16 23.36 7.79
CA ASP A 53 0.64 24.44 8.65
C ASP A 53 1.75 25.14 9.44
N VAL A 54 2.66 24.34 10.02
CA VAL A 54 3.83 24.84 10.76
C VAL A 54 4.77 25.59 9.83
N GLY A 55 4.99 25.10 8.61
CA GLY A 55 5.80 25.77 7.61
C GLY A 55 5.25 27.16 7.26
N GLY A 56 3.94 27.25 7.06
CA GLY A 56 3.25 28.52 6.80
C GLY A 56 3.34 29.49 7.98
N TRP A 57 3.25 28.98 9.21
CA TRP A 57 3.45 29.80 10.42
C TRP A 57 4.90 30.30 10.56
N LEU A 58 5.90 29.47 10.26
CA LEU A 58 7.32 29.83 10.28
C LEU A 58 7.64 30.95 9.29
N MET A 59 7.01 30.95 8.11
CA MET A 59 7.21 31.98 7.09
C MET A 59 6.77 33.38 7.53
N ARG A 60 5.80 33.48 8.45
CA ARG A 60 5.31 34.76 9.00
C ARG A 60 6.23 35.37 10.06
N ARG A 61 7.28 34.67 10.49
CA ARG A 61 8.26 35.21 11.46
C ARG A 61 9.22 36.22 10.82
N SER A 62 9.75 37.11 11.65
CA SER A 62 10.74 38.13 11.23
C SER A 62 12.14 37.54 10.97
N SER A 63 12.47 36.41 11.60
CA SER A 63 13.75 35.71 11.42
C SER A 63 13.90 35.14 10.00
N SER A 64 15.01 35.46 9.34
CA SER A 64 15.34 34.94 8.00
C SER A 64 15.55 33.42 8.01
N VAL A 65 16.06 32.87 9.12
CA VAL A 65 16.26 31.44 9.34
C VAL A 65 14.90 30.74 9.45
N ALA A 66 13.99 31.28 10.26
CA ALA A 66 12.64 30.73 10.41
C ALA A 66 11.87 30.74 9.07
N ARG A 67 11.99 31.83 8.29
CA ARG A 67 11.35 31.92 6.97
C ARG A 67 11.94 30.95 5.95
N THR A 68 13.23 30.63 6.05
CA THR A 68 13.89 29.68 5.16
C THR A 68 13.53 28.24 5.53
N MET A 69 13.50 27.90 6.82
CA MET A 69 13.00 26.60 7.28
C MET A 69 11.53 26.41 6.92
N GLY A 70 10.67 27.42 7.10
CA GLY A 70 9.25 27.34 6.72
C GLY A 70 9.06 27.07 5.22
N ARG A 71 9.82 27.74 4.35
CA ARG A 71 9.83 27.48 2.90
C ARG A 71 10.29 26.06 2.56
N CYS A 72 11.34 25.57 3.23
CA CYS A 72 11.84 24.21 3.03
C CYS A 72 10.78 23.17 3.42
N LEU A 73 10.10 23.38 4.55
CA LEU A 73 9.08 22.46 5.05
C LEU A 73 7.89 22.35 4.09
N ILE A 74 7.35 23.47 3.61
CA ILE A 74 6.27 23.51 2.62
C ILE A 74 6.73 22.91 1.28
N ALA A 75 7.96 23.20 0.83
CA ALA A 75 8.48 22.65 -0.42
C ALA A 75 8.64 21.11 -0.35
N PHE A 76 8.85 20.55 0.84
CA PHE A 76 9.00 19.12 1.06
C PHE A 76 7.65 18.38 1.12
N THR A 77 6.59 19.01 1.61
CA THR A 77 5.25 18.40 1.75
C THR A 77 4.74 17.72 0.46
N PRO A 78 4.80 18.34 -0.74
CA PRO A 78 4.35 17.71 -1.99
C PRO A 78 5.16 16.47 -2.36
N TRP A 79 6.45 16.46 -2.06
CA TRP A 79 7.32 15.31 -2.33
C TRP A 79 6.95 14.13 -1.43
N LEU A 80 6.69 14.40 -0.15
CA LEU A 80 6.23 13.39 0.80
C LEU A 80 4.88 12.78 0.39
N MET A 81 3.93 13.61 -0.05
CA MET A 81 2.63 13.13 -0.56
C MET A 81 2.77 12.26 -1.81
N ARG A 82 3.66 12.64 -2.74
CA ARG A 82 3.96 11.83 -3.94
C ARG A 82 4.64 10.51 -3.56
N GLY A 83 5.59 10.54 -2.63
CA GLY A 83 6.26 9.34 -2.11
C GLY A 83 5.26 8.38 -1.49
N LEU A 84 4.34 8.87 -0.65
CA LEU A 84 3.27 8.07 -0.08
C LEU A 84 2.33 7.47 -1.13
N SER A 85 2.04 8.19 -2.22
CA SER A 85 1.22 7.64 -3.30
C SER A 85 1.91 6.46 -4.00
N ILE A 86 3.21 6.56 -4.27
CA ILE A 86 3.99 5.49 -4.89
C ILE A 86 4.09 4.29 -3.94
N VAL A 87 4.45 4.54 -2.68
CA VAL A 87 4.55 3.50 -1.65
C VAL A 87 3.19 2.83 -1.41
N GLY A 88 2.12 3.63 -1.34
CA GLY A 88 0.75 3.12 -1.18
C GLY A 88 0.34 2.24 -2.36
N THR A 89 0.65 2.64 -3.59
CA THR A 89 0.38 1.83 -4.78
C THR A 89 1.19 0.53 -4.78
N ALA A 90 2.48 0.60 -4.46
CA ALA A 90 3.33 -0.58 -4.32
C ALA A 90 2.82 -1.51 -3.22
N ALA A 91 2.36 -0.97 -2.09
CA ALA A 91 1.73 -1.73 -1.02
C ALA A 91 0.44 -2.42 -1.50
N MET A 92 -0.45 -1.72 -2.21
CA MET A 92 -1.67 -2.36 -2.74
C MET A 92 -1.34 -3.54 -3.66
N PHE A 93 -0.31 -3.43 -4.51
CA PHE A 93 0.12 -4.56 -5.35
C PHE A 93 0.82 -5.67 -4.57
N LEU A 94 1.64 -5.33 -3.59
CA LEU A 94 2.33 -6.30 -2.74
C LEU A 94 1.32 -7.14 -1.96
N VAL A 95 0.37 -6.47 -1.32
CA VAL A 95 -0.64 -7.11 -0.49
C VAL A 95 -1.57 -7.94 -1.40
N GLY A 96 -2.12 -7.35 -2.48
CA GLY A 96 -2.99 -8.07 -3.44
C GLY A 96 -2.29 -9.25 -4.11
N GLY A 97 -1.04 -9.06 -4.50
CA GLY A 97 -0.20 -10.10 -5.07
C GLY A 97 0.10 -11.22 -4.09
N SER A 98 0.30 -10.92 -2.81
CA SER A 98 0.51 -11.95 -1.78
C SER A 98 -0.72 -12.83 -1.62
N LEU A 99 -1.93 -12.27 -1.61
CA LEU A 99 -3.17 -13.04 -1.54
C LEU A 99 -3.34 -13.97 -2.75
N LEU A 100 -3.02 -13.46 -3.94
CA LEU A 100 -3.09 -14.23 -5.20
C LEU A 100 -2.04 -15.35 -5.25
N VAL A 101 -0.81 -15.07 -4.84
CA VAL A 101 0.29 -16.06 -4.85
C VAL A 101 0.01 -17.22 -3.88
N HIS A 102 -0.56 -16.95 -2.71
CA HIS A 102 -1.01 -18.00 -1.79
C HIS A 102 -2.10 -18.91 -2.41
N GLY A 103 -2.89 -18.38 -3.35
CA GLY A 103 -3.86 -19.17 -4.11
C GLY A 103 -3.24 -19.99 -5.26
N ILE A 104 -1.99 -19.70 -5.65
CA ILE A 104 -1.31 -20.32 -6.80
C ILE A 104 -0.12 -21.16 -6.30
N THR A 105 -0.42 -22.40 -5.92
CA THR A 105 0.53 -23.37 -5.34
C THR A 105 1.85 -23.54 -6.14
N PRO A 106 1.85 -23.56 -7.49
CA PRO A 106 3.09 -23.65 -8.26
C PRO A 106 4.04 -22.46 -8.09
N VAL A 107 3.51 -21.25 -7.93
CA VAL A 107 4.32 -20.02 -7.76
C VAL A 107 4.96 -20.02 -6.38
N GLU A 108 4.20 -20.41 -5.36
CA GLU A 108 4.71 -20.53 -3.99
C GLU A 108 5.85 -21.55 -3.88
N HIS A 109 5.69 -22.71 -4.54
CA HIS A 109 6.74 -23.73 -4.56
C HIS A 109 8.01 -23.24 -5.26
N TRP A 110 7.88 -22.48 -6.35
CA TRP A 110 9.03 -21.89 -7.05
C TRP A 110 9.78 -20.87 -6.20
N ILE A 111 9.07 -20.02 -5.45
CA ILE A 111 9.68 -19.07 -4.50
C ILE A 111 10.46 -19.82 -3.41
N GLN A 112 9.85 -20.87 -2.84
CA GLN A 112 10.46 -21.70 -1.79
C GLN A 112 11.69 -22.48 -2.27
N GLN A 113 11.70 -22.93 -3.52
CA GLN A 113 12.80 -23.74 -4.06
C GLN A 113 13.94 -22.94 -4.68
N VAL A 114 13.66 -21.76 -5.25
CA VAL A 114 14.64 -21.01 -6.03
C VAL A 114 15.15 -19.79 -5.27
N ILE A 115 14.27 -19.09 -4.54
CA ILE A 115 14.60 -17.80 -3.94
C ILE A 115 14.97 -17.95 -2.46
N ALA A 116 14.19 -18.71 -1.69
CA ALA A 116 14.46 -18.92 -0.26
C ALA A 116 15.85 -19.52 0.05
N PRO A 117 16.38 -20.51 -0.71
CA PRO A 117 17.68 -21.09 -0.41
C PRO A 117 18.88 -20.22 -0.81
N MET A 118 18.68 -19.13 -1.57
CA MET A 118 19.78 -18.20 -1.90
C MET A 118 20.30 -17.43 -0.68
N GLY A 119 19.52 -17.38 0.40
CA GLY A 119 19.88 -16.67 1.63
C GLY A 119 20.08 -15.17 1.44
N GLY A 120 20.46 -14.49 2.53
CA GLY A 120 20.80 -13.06 2.51
C GLY A 120 19.68 -12.15 2.00
N VAL A 121 20.07 -11.08 1.30
CA VAL A 121 19.14 -10.06 0.78
C VAL A 121 18.16 -10.62 -0.26
N ALA A 122 18.58 -11.65 -1.01
CA ALA A 122 17.75 -12.30 -2.01
C ALA A 122 16.56 -13.04 -1.40
N ALA A 123 16.77 -13.76 -0.28
CA ALA A 123 15.68 -14.43 0.43
C ALA A 123 14.70 -13.45 1.09
N ALA A 124 15.18 -12.27 1.52
CA ALA A 124 14.35 -11.25 2.15
C ALA A 124 13.51 -10.45 1.13
N LEU A 125 14.12 -10.04 0.00
CA LEU A 125 13.47 -9.17 -0.99
C LEU A 125 12.81 -9.95 -2.13
N GLY A 126 13.31 -11.14 -2.46
CA GLY A 126 12.82 -11.92 -3.59
C GLY A 126 11.33 -12.24 -3.52
N PRO A 127 10.79 -12.75 -2.39
CA PRO A 127 9.35 -13.01 -2.25
C PRO A 127 8.51 -11.74 -2.39
N LEU A 128 8.97 -10.63 -1.81
CA LEU A 128 8.28 -9.33 -1.91
C LEU A 128 8.21 -8.84 -3.36
N LEU A 129 9.31 -8.96 -4.11
CA LEU A 129 9.36 -8.58 -5.52
C LEU A 129 8.44 -9.46 -6.37
N VAL A 130 8.43 -10.78 -6.13
CA VAL A 130 7.53 -11.69 -6.86
C VAL A 130 6.07 -11.35 -6.60
N HIS A 131 5.69 -11.08 -5.34
CA HIS A 131 4.32 -10.67 -5.00
C HIS A 131 3.93 -9.37 -5.72
N VAL A 132 4.80 -8.34 -5.72
CA VAL A 132 4.54 -7.09 -6.45
C VAL A 132 4.37 -7.32 -7.95
N VAL A 133 5.25 -8.12 -8.56
CA VAL A 133 5.22 -8.40 -10.01
C VAL A 133 3.96 -9.18 -10.38
N VAL A 134 3.61 -10.22 -9.62
CA VAL A 134 2.40 -11.02 -9.87
C VAL A 134 1.14 -10.17 -9.68
N GLY A 135 1.07 -9.40 -8.58
CA GLY A 135 -0.04 -8.48 -8.31
C GLY A 135 -0.21 -7.43 -9.40
N ALA A 136 0.90 -6.83 -9.86
CA ALA A 136 0.89 -5.85 -10.95
C ALA A 136 0.50 -6.49 -12.30
N ALA A 137 0.99 -7.69 -12.62
CA ALA A 137 0.67 -8.39 -13.85
C ALA A 137 -0.82 -8.74 -13.93
N ILE A 138 -1.38 -9.34 -12.87
CA ILE A 138 -2.79 -9.69 -12.80
C ILE A 138 -3.66 -8.43 -12.78
N GLY A 139 -3.30 -7.43 -11.97
CA GLY A 139 -4.00 -6.15 -11.93
C GLY A 139 -4.06 -5.47 -13.29
N SER A 140 -2.94 -5.46 -14.02
CA SER A 140 -2.88 -4.92 -15.38
C SER A 140 -3.74 -5.72 -16.36
N ALA A 141 -3.71 -7.05 -16.30
CA ALA A 141 -4.55 -7.91 -17.13
C ALA A 141 -6.04 -7.64 -16.91
N VAL A 142 -6.47 -7.50 -15.65
CA VAL A 142 -7.87 -7.15 -15.31
C VAL A 142 -8.24 -5.78 -15.88
N VAL A 143 -7.40 -4.77 -15.70
CA VAL A 143 -7.65 -3.42 -16.25
C VAL A 143 -7.76 -3.46 -17.78
N LEU A 144 -6.89 -4.21 -18.46
CA LEU A 144 -6.95 -4.39 -19.91
C LEU A 144 -8.26 -5.06 -20.33
N CYS A 145 -8.66 -6.16 -19.68
CA CYS A 145 -9.92 -6.84 -19.94
C CYS A 145 -11.14 -5.92 -19.75
N VAL A 146 -11.16 -5.15 -18.67
CA VAL A 146 -12.23 -4.17 -18.39
C VAL A 146 -12.23 -3.05 -19.42
N ALA A 147 -11.06 -2.53 -19.80
CA ALA A 147 -10.94 -1.50 -20.83
C ALA A 147 -11.39 -2.01 -22.21
N LEU A 148 -11.03 -3.25 -22.58
CA LEU A 148 -11.49 -3.94 -23.78
C LEU A 148 -13.01 -4.15 -23.75
N TRP A 149 -13.55 -4.60 -22.63
CA TRP A 149 -14.99 -4.76 -22.43
C TRP A 149 -15.74 -3.44 -22.60
N HIS A 150 -15.28 -2.35 -21.97
CA HIS A 150 -15.90 -1.03 -22.16
C HIS A 150 -15.76 -0.50 -23.59
N ARG A 151 -14.70 -0.86 -24.32
CA ARG A 151 -14.55 -0.52 -25.74
C ARG A 151 -15.52 -1.32 -26.63
N LEU A 152 -15.77 -2.58 -26.31
CA LEU A 152 -16.69 -3.47 -27.05
C LEU A 152 -18.17 -3.20 -26.71
N CYS A 153 -18.47 -2.88 -25.46
CA CYS A 153 -19.82 -2.59 -24.96
C CYS A 153 -20.20 -1.11 -25.01
N ARG A 154 -19.35 -0.23 -25.55
CA ARG A 154 -19.77 1.13 -25.89
C ARG A 154 -20.71 1.03 -27.10
N PRO A 155 -22.01 1.33 -26.96
CA PRO A 155 -22.89 1.40 -28.12
C PRO A 155 -22.33 2.45 -29.09
N ALA A 156 -22.16 2.05 -30.34
CA ALA A 156 -21.87 2.98 -31.43
C ALA A 156 -23.06 3.92 -31.59
N GLY A 157 -23.00 5.10 -30.96
CA GLY A 157 -24.01 6.12 -31.13
C GLY A 157 -24.07 7.12 -29.99
N VAL A 158 -23.25 8.17 -30.09
CA VAL A 158 -23.75 9.56 -30.18
C VAL A 158 -22.71 10.32 -31.03
N ALA A 159 -22.90 10.26 -32.34
CA ALA A 159 -22.48 11.36 -33.20
C ALA A 159 -23.69 12.28 -33.30
N HIS A 160 -23.66 13.41 -32.60
CA HIS A 160 -24.35 14.66 -32.92
C HIS A 160 -23.70 15.78 -32.11
#